data_AF-A0A7Y6ZFJ4-F1
#
_entry.id   AF-A0A7Y6ZFJ4-F1
#
_cell.length_a   1.000
_cell.length_b   1.000
_cell.length_c   1.000
_cell.angle_alpha   90.00
_cell.angle_beta   90.00
_cell.angle_gamma   90.00
#
_symmetry.space_group_name_H-M   'P 1'
#
loop_
_entity.id
_entity.type
_entity.pdbx_description
1 polymer ?
#
loop_
_entity_poly.entity_id
_entity_poly.type
_entity_poly.pdbx_seq_one_letter_code
_entity_poly.pdbx_strand_id
1 'polypeptide(L)'
;PAPIPRQLLAHLKRWKAQGAVWAVEYNGGLIKDPKRGFANAVKDAGLSGVTPHTLKHTSITWAFQNGVSIWDAAGFFATSPKTIEKVYGHHAPDFMHSAKTAMERRRK
;
A
#
# COMPACT_ATOMS: atom_id res chain seq x y z
N PRO A 1 -13.86 6.89 1.48
CA PRO A 1 -12.75 7.43 2.31
C PRO A 1 -12.00 6.28 2.98
N ALA A 2 -10.65 6.23 2.87
CA ALA A 2 -9.85 5.18 3.49
C ALA A 2 -9.53 5.54 4.97
N PRO A 3 -9.55 4.57 5.90
CA PRO A 3 -9.17 4.81 7.29
C PRO A 3 -7.69 5.18 7.39
N ILE A 4 -7.34 6.11 8.28
CA ILE A 4 -5.95 6.55 8.49
C ILE A 4 -5.27 5.60 9.49
N PRO A 5 -4.15 4.93 9.13
CA PRO A 5 -3.40 4.09 10.06
C PRO A 5 -2.92 4.87 11.27
N ARG A 6 -2.89 4.22 12.44
CA ARG A 6 -2.49 4.84 13.73
C ARG A 6 -1.12 5.52 13.65
N GLN A 7 -0.16 4.89 12.96
CA GLN A 7 1.20 5.41 12.79
C GLN A 7 1.19 6.72 12.01
N LEU A 8 0.47 6.76 10.87
CA LEU A 8 0.32 7.97 10.07
C LEU A 8 -0.40 9.06 10.86
N LEU A 9 -1.47 8.72 11.59
CA LEU A 9 -2.19 9.68 12.43
C LEU A 9 -1.28 10.33 13.49
N ALA A 10 -0.39 9.55 14.11
CA ALA A 10 0.59 10.08 15.06
C ALA A 10 1.55 11.08 14.40
N HIS A 11 2.03 10.78 13.18
CA HIS A 11 2.86 11.71 12.41
C HIS A 11 2.10 12.99 12.05
N LEU A 12 0.87 12.87 11.54
CA LEU A 12 0.03 14.02 11.19
C LEU A 12 -0.24 14.95 12.38
N LYS A 13 -0.55 14.38 13.56
CA LYS A 13 -0.72 15.16 14.80
C LYS A 13 0.55 15.92 15.18
N ARG A 14 1.71 15.27 15.06
CA ARG A 14 3.00 15.89 15.37
C ARG A 14 3.35 17.01 14.39
N TRP A 15 3.16 16.80 13.09
CA TRP A 15 3.40 17.83 12.09
C TRP A 15 2.51 19.06 12.31
N LYS A 16 1.23 18.85 12.61
CA LYS A 16 0.32 19.95 12.96
C LYS A 16 0.79 20.72 14.19
N ALA A 17 1.27 20.04 15.23
CA ALA A 17 1.82 20.68 16.42
C ALA A 17 3.12 21.47 16.14
N GLN A 18 3.86 21.11 15.08
CA GLN A 18 5.06 21.81 14.60
C GLN A 18 4.74 22.97 13.64
N GLY A 19 3.47 23.28 13.42
CA GLY A 19 3.03 24.39 12.59
C GLY A 19 2.69 24.01 11.15
N ALA A 20 2.73 22.72 10.78
CA ALA A 20 2.31 22.30 9.46
C ALA A 20 0.81 22.54 9.24
N VAL A 21 0.47 23.13 8.11
CA VAL A 21 -0.91 23.41 7.68
C VAL A 21 -1.41 22.29 6.78
N TRP A 22 -0.53 21.73 5.95
CA TRP A 22 -0.86 20.67 4.99
C TRP A 22 -0.12 19.37 5.31
N ALA A 23 -0.73 18.23 4.94
CA ALA A 23 -0.08 16.92 5.11
C ALA A 23 1.18 16.76 4.25
N VAL A 24 1.27 17.51 3.14
CA VAL A 24 2.43 17.56 2.25
C VAL A 24 2.72 19.02 1.93
N GLU A 25 3.75 19.60 2.56
CA GLU A 25 4.12 21.00 2.40
C GLU A 25 5.63 21.21 2.30
N TYR A 26 6.01 22.38 1.77
CA TYR A 26 7.37 22.89 1.74
C TYR A 26 7.36 24.40 1.94
N ASN A 27 8.14 24.91 2.90
CA ASN A 27 8.20 26.34 3.27
C ASN A 27 6.79 26.98 3.45
N GLY A 28 5.88 26.28 4.13
CA GLY A 28 4.50 26.74 4.39
C GLY A 28 3.55 26.65 3.19
N GLY A 29 4.02 26.22 2.02
CA GLY A 29 3.21 26.03 0.82
C GLY A 29 2.78 24.58 0.61
N LEU A 30 1.52 24.35 0.23
CA LEU A 30 1.01 23.05 -0.19
C LEU A 30 1.77 22.54 -1.42
N ILE A 31 2.28 21.31 -1.36
CA ILE A 31 2.82 20.62 -2.54
C ILE A 31 1.66 19.97 -3.29
N LYS A 32 1.36 20.48 -4.49
CA LYS A 32 0.34 19.91 -5.39
C LYS A 32 0.86 18.73 -6.22
N ASP A 33 2.13 18.76 -6.61
CA ASP A 33 2.78 17.69 -7.38
C ASP A 33 4.10 17.26 -6.70
N PRO A 34 4.14 16.07 -6.07
CA PRO A 34 5.32 15.58 -5.38
C PRO A 34 6.33 14.90 -6.32
N LYS A 35 6.08 14.78 -7.64
CA LYS A 35 6.91 13.97 -8.56
C LYS A 35 8.39 14.34 -8.53
N ARG A 36 8.70 15.64 -8.55
CA ARG A 36 10.10 16.11 -8.52
C ARG A 36 10.78 15.75 -7.19
N GLY A 37 10.08 15.97 -6.07
CA GLY A 37 10.60 15.62 -4.75
C GLY A 37 10.83 14.12 -4.61
N PHE A 38 9.89 13.31 -5.11
CA PHE A 38 10.00 11.86 -5.11
C PHE A 38 11.16 11.36 -5.99
N ALA A 39 11.32 11.89 -7.20
CA ALA A 39 12.41 11.52 -8.09
C ALA A 39 13.79 11.82 -7.49
N ASN A 40 13.93 12.96 -6.81
CA ASN A 40 15.14 13.28 -6.08
C ASN A 40 15.38 12.30 -4.91
N ALA A 41 14.35 11.99 -4.13
CA ALA A 41 14.47 11.01 -3.05
C ALA A 41 14.88 9.61 -3.54
N VAL A 42 14.35 9.18 -4.70
CA VAL A 42 14.75 7.92 -5.35
C VAL A 42 16.23 7.94 -5.75
N LYS A 43 16.70 9.06 -6.33
CA LYS A 43 18.10 9.26 -6.70
C LYS A 43 19.01 9.24 -5.45
N ASP A 44 18.63 9.96 -4.41
CA ASP A 44 19.40 10.06 -3.16
C ASP A 44 19.47 8.71 -2.43
N ALA A 45 18.43 7.88 -2.56
CA ALA A 45 18.40 6.51 -2.06
C ALA A 45 19.18 5.51 -2.93
N GLY A 46 19.75 5.93 -4.07
CA GLY A 46 20.48 5.05 -5.00
C GLY A 46 19.58 4.03 -5.71
N LEU A 47 18.28 4.30 -5.83
CA LEU A 47 17.30 3.41 -6.45
C LEU A 47 17.05 3.80 -7.92
N SER A 48 16.71 2.81 -8.75
CA SER A 48 16.34 3.02 -10.16
C SER A 48 14.96 2.43 -10.46
N GLY A 49 14.22 3.06 -11.38
CA GLY A 49 12.89 2.59 -11.80
C GLY A 49 11.79 2.67 -10.74
N VAL A 50 12.04 3.29 -9.59
CA VAL A 50 11.05 3.41 -8.51
C VAL A 50 10.14 4.62 -8.77
N THR A 51 8.84 4.38 -8.72
CA THR A 51 7.79 5.41 -8.84
C THR A 51 6.89 5.38 -7.60
N PRO A 52 6.03 6.39 -7.39
CA PRO A 52 5.01 6.30 -6.34
C PRO A 52 4.09 5.08 -6.49
N HIS A 53 3.87 4.63 -7.73
CA HIS A 53 3.09 3.42 -8.00
C HIS A 53 3.79 2.15 -7.47
N THR A 54 5.12 2.09 -7.52
CA THR A 54 5.92 1.01 -6.93
C THR A 54 5.67 0.87 -5.42
N LEU A 55 5.55 2.00 -4.70
CA LEU A 55 5.22 1.98 -3.27
C LEU A 55 3.79 1.50 -3.01
N LYS A 56 2.83 1.86 -3.89
CA LYS A 56 1.46 1.34 -3.82
C LYS A 56 1.45 -0.18 -4.02
N HIS A 57 2.15 -0.70 -5.03
CA HIS A 57 2.30 -2.14 -5.25
C HIS A 57 2.85 -2.85 -4.02
N THR A 58 3.93 -2.31 -3.44
CA THR A 58 4.57 -2.87 -2.24
C THR A 58 3.60 -2.91 -1.06
N SER A 59 2.86 -1.83 -0.84
CA SER A 59 1.87 -1.74 0.25
C SER A 59 0.74 -2.76 0.09
N ILE A 60 0.26 -2.98 -1.13
CA ILE A 60 -0.77 -3.98 -1.42
C ILE A 60 -0.22 -5.39 -1.17
N THR A 61 0.98 -5.71 -1.68
CA THR A 61 1.63 -7.00 -1.44
C THR A 61 1.77 -7.29 0.06
N TRP A 62 2.22 -6.31 0.86
CA TRP A 62 2.31 -6.49 2.32
C TRP A 62 0.96 -6.69 3.00
N ALA A 63 -0.09 -6.00 2.54
CA ALA A 63 -1.43 -6.21 3.08
C ALA A 63 -1.90 -7.65 2.82
N PHE A 64 -1.65 -8.17 1.60
CA PHE A 64 -1.96 -9.57 1.27
C PHE A 64 -1.14 -10.56 2.07
N GLN A 65 0.17 -10.36 2.20
CA GLN A 65 1.02 -11.21 3.03
C GLN A 65 0.58 -11.24 4.50
N ASN A 66 -0.08 -10.17 4.98
CA ASN A 66 -0.68 -10.11 6.31
C ASN A 66 -2.12 -10.66 6.38
N GLY A 67 -2.63 -11.27 5.31
CA GLY A 67 -3.92 -11.96 5.29
C GLY A 67 -5.15 -11.06 5.07
N VAL A 68 -4.99 -9.87 4.50
CA VAL A 68 -6.14 -9.03 4.15
C VAL A 68 -7.02 -9.71 3.08
N SER A 69 -8.34 -9.53 3.17
CA SER A 69 -9.24 -9.99 2.12
C SER A 69 -9.12 -9.15 0.85
N ILE A 70 -9.49 -9.72 -0.31
CA ILE A 70 -9.52 -8.99 -1.59
C ILE A 70 -10.42 -7.76 -1.52
N TRP A 71 -11.58 -7.86 -0.87
CA TRP A 71 -12.54 -6.77 -0.76
C TRP A 71 -12.03 -5.61 0.08
N ASP A 72 -11.41 -5.93 1.23
CA ASP A 72 -10.84 -4.91 2.11
C ASP A 72 -9.64 -4.22 1.45
N ALA A 73 -8.77 -4.97 0.78
CA ALA A 73 -7.67 -4.39 0.00
C ALA A 73 -8.18 -3.49 -1.14
N ALA A 74 -9.19 -3.94 -1.88
CA ALA A 74 -9.77 -3.18 -2.98
C ALA A 74 -10.35 -1.83 -2.49
N GLY A 75 -11.10 -1.86 -1.38
CA GLY A 75 -11.65 -0.67 -0.74
C GLY A 75 -10.57 0.26 -0.21
N PHE A 76 -9.56 -0.28 0.47
CA PHE A 76 -8.49 0.52 1.09
C PHE A 76 -7.57 1.17 0.06
N PHE A 77 -7.15 0.43 -0.96
CA PHE A 77 -6.21 0.92 -1.97
C PHE A 77 -6.86 1.55 -3.20
N ALA A 78 -8.19 1.77 -3.16
CA ALA A 78 -8.98 2.29 -4.28
C ALA A 78 -8.63 1.61 -5.61
N THR A 79 -8.58 0.28 -5.60
CA THR A 79 -8.19 -0.56 -6.74
C THR A 79 -9.25 -1.63 -6.91
N SER A 80 -9.67 -1.93 -8.14
CA SER A 80 -10.78 -2.88 -8.34
C SER A 80 -10.45 -4.27 -7.75
N PRO A 81 -11.44 -5.00 -7.19
CA PRO A 81 -11.25 -6.37 -6.72
C PRO A 81 -10.63 -7.28 -7.79
N LYS A 82 -11.07 -7.14 -9.04
CA LYS A 82 -10.53 -7.89 -10.19
C LYS A 82 -9.04 -7.61 -10.44
N THR A 83 -8.62 -6.35 -10.36
CA THR A 83 -7.19 -6.00 -10.48
C THR A 83 -6.40 -6.55 -9.30
N ILE A 84 -6.97 -6.42 -8.08
CA ILE A 84 -6.34 -6.89 -6.86
C ILE A 84 -6.11 -8.41 -6.91
N GLU A 85 -7.16 -9.17 -7.23
CA GLU A 85 -7.12 -10.63 -7.39
C GLU A 85 -6.07 -11.02 -8.44
N LYS A 86 -6.15 -10.44 -9.64
CA LYS A 86 -5.25 -10.76 -10.75
C LYS A 86 -3.78 -10.50 -10.42
N VAL A 87 -3.47 -9.40 -9.74
CA VAL A 87 -2.09 -8.93 -9.56
C VAL A 87 -1.49 -9.43 -8.23
N TYR A 88 -2.28 -9.54 -7.16
CA TYR A 88 -1.76 -9.79 -5.81
C TYR A 88 -2.37 -10.99 -5.09
N GLY A 89 -3.43 -11.62 -5.61
CA GLY A 89 -4.10 -12.74 -4.93
C GLY A 89 -3.17 -13.90 -4.59
N HIS A 90 -2.10 -14.08 -5.36
CA HIS A 90 -1.07 -15.11 -5.13
C HIS A 90 -0.16 -14.84 -3.92
N HIS A 91 -0.21 -13.66 -3.32
CA HIS A 91 0.53 -13.32 -2.11
C HIS A 91 -0.22 -13.62 -0.81
N ALA A 92 -1.47 -14.10 -0.88
CA ALA A 92 -2.22 -14.49 0.30
C ALA A 92 -1.53 -15.69 1.02
N PRO A 93 -1.45 -15.71 2.36
CA PRO A 93 -0.79 -16.78 3.11
C PRO A 93 -1.35 -18.18 2.84
N ASP A 94 -2.64 -18.24 2.54
CA ASP A 94 -3.42 -19.44 2.24
C ASP A 94 -3.57 -19.69 0.73
N PHE A 95 -2.83 -18.97 -0.11
CA PHE A 95 -2.88 -19.15 -1.56
C PHE A 95 -2.58 -20.61 -1.90
N MET A 96 -3.52 -21.25 -2.61
CA MET A 96 -3.52 -22.67 -2.97
C MET A 96 -3.63 -23.67 -1.81
N HIS A 97 -3.80 -23.25 -0.55
CA HIS A 97 -3.92 -24.17 0.58
C HIS A 97 -5.20 -25.03 0.49
N SER A 98 -6.32 -24.42 0.11
CA SER A 98 -7.58 -25.11 -0.15
C SER A 98 -7.47 -26.06 -1.35
N ALA A 99 -6.80 -25.63 -2.42
CA ALA A 99 -6.57 -26.45 -3.62
C ALA A 99 -5.69 -27.66 -3.30
N LYS A 100 -4.58 -27.48 -2.58
CA LYS A 100 -3.72 -28.56 -2.08
C LYS A 100 -4.53 -29.56 -1.25
N THR A 101 -5.27 -29.06 -0.26
CA THR A 101 -6.11 -29.89 0.62
C THR A 101 -7.14 -30.68 -0.19
N ALA A 102 -7.78 -30.07 -1.19
CA ALA A 102 -8.73 -30.75 -2.06
C ALA A 102 -8.08 -31.87 -2.88
N MET A 103 -6.84 -31.70 -3.31
CA MET A 103 -6.08 -32.72 -4.05
C MET A 103 -5.57 -33.86 -3.17
N GLU A 104 -5.22 -33.58 -1.91
CA GLU A 104 -4.76 -34.59 -0.96
C GLU A 104 -5.90 -35.43 -0.36
N ARG A 105 -7.16 -34.97 -0.45
CA ARG A 105 -8.33 -35.73 0.02
C ARG A 105 -8.49 -37.02 -0.77
N ARG A 106 -8.17 -38.16 -0.14
CA ARG A 106 -8.56 -39.49 -0.66
C ARG A 106 -10.08 -39.65 -0.59
N ARG A 107 -10.68 -40.05 -1.71
CA ARG A 107 -12.10 -40.40 -1.78
C ARG A 107 -12.37 -41.55 -0.81
N LYS A 108 -13.36 -41.38 0.08
CA LYS A 108 -13.95 -42.52 0.81
C LYS A 108 -14.77 -43.36 -0.14
#